data_AF-A0A7S4DSE8-F1
#
_entry.id   AF-A0A7S4DSE8-F1
#
_cell.length_a   1.000
_cell.length_b   1.000
_cell.length_c   1.000
_cell.angle_alpha   90.00
_cell.angle_beta   90.00
_cell.angle_gamma   90.00
#
_symmetry.space_group_name_H-M   'P 1'
#
loop_
_entity.id
_entity.type
_entity.pdbx_description
1 polymer ?
#
loop_
_entity_poly.entity_id
_entity_poly.type
_entity_poly.pdbx_seq_one_letter_code
_entity_poly.pdbx_strand_id
1 'polypeptide(L)'
;TVFTQADLSLSLDPKPLLPCIHSKSVHLSIDQSADNSIIYASPLMMDLSKAITTIPSSFVYSSNTSMQEVFFHVCVARRYLRNFGQGLGFLVMAQLTIVFAILVCNIGGTPLLFQGYHIIFVVWVVLPPLCIAILLAPARLEALSEFALKNEDHFLDINRIFVYYLLRSAPIIAGNIALFLTTLQLRWNSDSDSDSESISDHFYWQADNGSLIGSSSWESTQASSQAFSTFVFTCMIIVSSAGFLYRNTSLWNSKMKEQTPWWCASIVVILLQLVFTFSISPEAFSGLSSWHFLLFLLPFIVVAVDEIVKAHDSRLYQRFQKRERLMFDTLLGMHSPK
;
A
#
# COMPACT_ATOMS: atom_id res chain seq x y z
N THR A 1 -32.12 -2.14 14.63
CA THR A 1 -31.48 -3.44 14.39
C THR A 1 -31.25 -3.72 12.90
N VAL A 2 -32.14 -3.32 11.98
CA VAL A 2 -31.89 -3.46 10.52
C VAL A 2 -30.79 -2.52 10.01
N PHE A 3 -30.73 -1.27 10.53
CA PHE A 3 -29.71 -0.29 10.12
C PHE A 3 -28.31 -0.51 10.70
N THR A 4 -28.18 -1.31 11.76
CA THR A 4 -26.87 -1.62 12.37
C THR A 4 -26.07 -2.67 11.59
N GLN A 5 -26.70 -3.34 10.62
CA GLN A 5 -26.06 -4.31 9.73
C GLN A 5 -25.84 -3.79 8.30
N ALA A 6 -26.25 -2.55 8.01
CA ALA A 6 -26.04 -1.96 6.70
C ALA A 6 -24.64 -1.32 6.65
N ASP A 7 -23.77 -1.85 5.79
CA ASP A 7 -22.42 -1.31 5.57
C ASP A 7 -22.42 0.06 4.86
N LEU A 8 -23.58 0.50 4.36
CA LEU A 8 -23.75 1.75 3.63
C LEU A 8 -25.17 2.28 3.79
N SER A 9 -25.33 3.53 4.24
CA SER A 9 -26.60 4.27 4.19
C SER A 9 -26.57 5.27 3.03
N LEU A 10 -27.60 5.20 2.18
CA LEU A 10 -27.72 6.02 0.98
C LEU A 10 -29.10 6.68 0.97
N SER A 11 -29.11 8.00 0.81
CA SER A 11 -30.34 8.76 0.59
C SER A 11 -30.36 9.32 -0.84
N LEU A 12 -31.57 9.37 -1.38
CA LEU A 12 -31.86 9.98 -2.68
C LEU A 12 -32.79 11.16 -2.42
N ASP A 13 -32.44 12.30 -3.00
CA ASP A 13 -33.31 13.47 -2.92
C ASP A 13 -34.69 13.14 -3.49
N PRO A 14 -35.77 13.39 -2.75
CA PRO A 14 -37.10 13.16 -3.27
C PRO A 14 -37.36 14.11 -4.45
N LYS A 15 -37.71 13.56 -5.62
CA LYS A 15 -38.33 14.39 -6.66
C LYS A 15 -39.70 14.82 -6.13
N PRO A 16 -40.05 16.12 -6.15
CA PRO A 16 -41.44 16.50 -5.99
C PRO A 16 -42.23 15.74 -7.04
N LEU A 17 -43.09 14.81 -6.59
CA LEU A 17 -44.05 14.19 -7.47
C LEU A 17 -44.94 15.32 -7.96
N LEU A 18 -44.82 15.67 -9.25
CA LEU A 18 -45.88 16.40 -9.93
C LEU A 18 -47.16 15.64 -9.63
N PRO A 19 -48.20 16.29 -9.07
CA PRO A 19 -49.42 15.59 -8.74
C PRO A 19 -49.89 14.85 -9.98
N CYS A 20 -50.04 13.53 -9.89
CA CYS A 20 -50.71 12.78 -10.92
C CYS A 20 -52.13 13.34 -10.97
N ILE A 21 -52.42 14.18 -11.96
CA ILE A 21 -53.78 14.58 -12.30
C ILE A 21 -54.43 13.34 -12.91
N HIS A 22 -54.69 12.33 -12.09
CA HIS A 22 -55.66 11.33 -12.46
C HIS A 22 -57.02 11.99 -12.23
N SER A 23 -57.48 12.70 -13.27
CA SER A 23 -58.86 13.15 -13.41
C SER A 23 -59.75 11.90 -13.46
N LYS A 24 -60.14 11.39 -12.30
CA LYS A 24 -61.43 10.73 -12.14
C LYS A 24 -62.24 11.64 -11.24
N SER A 25 -63.12 12.40 -11.87
CA SER A 25 -64.15 13.22 -11.25
C SER A 25 -65.05 12.34 -10.37
N VAL A 26 -64.63 12.13 -9.13
CA VAL A 26 -65.52 11.67 -8.07
C VAL A 26 -66.14 12.93 -7.48
N HIS A 27 -67.37 13.21 -7.91
CA HIS A 27 -68.23 14.20 -7.28
C HIS A 27 -68.53 13.73 -5.85
N LEU A 28 -67.72 14.17 -4.90
CA LEU A 28 -68.09 14.22 -3.49
C LEU A 28 -68.29 15.70 -3.14
N SER A 29 -69.56 16.09 -3.04
CA SER A 29 -69.99 17.38 -2.52
C SER A 29 -69.53 17.50 -1.07
N ILE A 30 -68.56 18.37 -0.82
CA ILE A 30 -68.15 18.79 0.51
C ILE A 30 -68.51 20.27 0.65
N ASP A 31 -69.22 20.56 1.73
CA ASP A 31 -69.60 21.89 2.20
C ASP A 31 -68.42 22.87 2.21
N GLN A 32 -68.70 24.08 1.72
CA GLN A 32 -67.81 25.23 1.77
C GLN A 32 -67.65 25.73 3.22
N SER A 33 -66.77 25.12 4.02
CA SER A 33 -66.24 25.73 5.26
C SER A 33 -65.06 24.97 5.87
N ALA A 34 -64.12 24.51 5.04
CA ALA A 34 -62.82 24.10 5.53
C ALA A 34 -61.75 24.64 4.59
N ASP A 35 -60.72 25.24 5.18
CA ASP A 35 -59.57 25.84 4.53
C ASP A 35 -59.09 25.04 3.32
N ASN A 36 -59.16 25.67 2.15
CA ASN A 36 -58.55 25.20 0.90
C ASN A 36 -57.01 25.28 0.94
N SER A 37 -56.38 24.87 2.04
CA SER A 37 -54.98 24.46 2.04
C SER A 37 -54.93 23.01 1.59
N ILE A 38 -55.21 22.78 0.30
CA ILE A 38 -54.58 21.64 -0.38
C ILE A 38 -53.10 21.80 -0.05
N ILE A 39 -52.52 20.79 0.62
CA ILE A 39 -51.16 20.83 1.16
C ILE A 39 -50.19 20.96 -0.01
N TYR A 40 -50.02 22.18 -0.52
CA TYR A 40 -48.80 22.57 -1.20
C TYR A 40 -47.75 22.46 -0.12
N ALA A 41 -47.04 21.34 -0.07
CA ALA A 41 -45.86 21.24 0.76
C ALA A 41 -45.00 22.45 0.38
N SER A 42 -44.90 23.41 1.30
CA SER A 42 -44.09 24.60 1.05
C SER A 42 -42.68 24.10 0.72
N PRO A 43 -41.96 24.74 -0.23
CA PRO A 43 -40.62 24.31 -0.60
C PRO A 43 -39.71 24.13 0.63
N LEU A 44 -39.93 24.98 1.66
CA LEU A 44 -39.29 24.89 2.96
C LEU A 44 -39.58 23.58 3.73
N MET A 45 -40.83 23.10 3.77
CA MET A 45 -41.17 21.82 4.42
C MET A 45 -40.57 20.63 3.68
N MET A 46 -40.47 20.71 2.36
CA MET A 46 -39.85 19.64 1.55
C MET A 46 -38.33 19.61 1.74
N ASP A 47 -37.69 20.79 1.83
CA ASP A 47 -36.26 20.91 2.15
C ASP A 47 -35.94 20.45 3.57
N LEU A 48 -36.80 20.76 4.55
CA LEU A 48 -36.67 20.25 5.92
C LEU A 48 -36.81 18.72 5.97
N SER A 49 -37.83 18.18 5.29
CA SER A 49 -38.05 16.73 5.20
C SER A 49 -36.87 16.02 4.53
N LYS A 50 -36.32 16.61 3.46
CA LYS A 50 -35.09 16.17 2.81
C LYS A 50 -33.90 16.22 3.78
N ALA A 51 -33.70 17.31 4.51
CA ALA A 51 -32.61 17.40 5.47
C ALA A 51 -32.73 16.31 6.55
N ILE A 52 -33.92 16.11 7.13
CA ILE A 52 -34.15 15.11 8.17
C ILE A 52 -33.92 13.67 7.66
N THR A 53 -34.33 13.37 6.43
CA THR A 53 -34.16 12.03 5.84
C THR A 53 -32.75 11.75 5.31
N THR A 54 -31.97 12.80 5.02
CA THR A 54 -30.58 12.69 4.52
C THR A 54 -29.54 12.74 5.64
N ILE A 55 -29.84 13.32 6.81
CA ILE A 55 -28.94 13.34 7.98
C ILE A 55 -28.33 11.97 8.36
N PRO A 56 -29.08 10.86 8.40
CA PRO A 56 -28.51 9.56 8.78
C PRO A 56 -27.76 8.86 7.64
N SER A 57 -27.73 9.43 6.43
CA SER A 57 -27.12 8.82 5.26
C SER A 57 -25.68 9.29 5.05
N SER A 58 -24.76 8.35 4.84
CA SER A 58 -23.36 8.67 4.53
C SER A 58 -23.19 9.22 3.12
N PHE A 59 -24.11 8.89 2.21
CA PHE A 59 -24.14 9.40 0.85
C PHE A 59 -25.51 9.99 0.51
N VAL A 60 -25.51 11.22 0.00
CA VAL A 60 -26.69 11.93 -0.49
C VAL A 60 -26.54 12.11 -2.00
N TYR A 61 -27.47 11.54 -2.76
CA TYR A 61 -27.52 11.69 -4.21
C TYR A 61 -28.64 12.63 -4.61
N SER A 62 -28.36 13.46 -5.62
CA SER A 62 -29.38 14.32 -6.20
C SER A 62 -30.41 13.47 -6.95
N SER A 63 -31.63 13.98 -7.04
CA SER A 63 -32.75 13.28 -7.66
C SER A 63 -32.56 13.02 -9.16
N ASN A 64 -31.62 13.73 -9.78
CA ASN A 64 -31.26 13.59 -11.19
C ASN A 64 -30.06 12.67 -11.43
N THR A 65 -29.43 12.17 -10.38
CA THR A 65 -28.32 11.22 -10.47
C THR A 65 -28.83 9.89 -11.03
N SER A 66 -28.18 9.39 -12.08
CA SER A 66 -28.50 8.08 -12.64
C SER A 66 -28.04 6.96 -11.69
N MET A 67 -28.74 5.82 -11.70
CA MET A 67 -28.29 4.63 -10.93
C MET A 67 -26.87 4.17 -11.33
N GLN A 68 -26.45 4.47 -12.56
CA GLN A 68 -25.12 4.15 -13.08
C GLN A 68 -24.02 4.91 -12.33
N GLU A 69 -24.25 6.18 -11.95
CA GLU A 69 -23.30 6.98 -11.16
C GLU A 69 -23.12 6.42 -9.76
N VAL A 70 -24.20 5.93 -9.13
CA VAL A 70 -24.12 5.27 -7.82
C VAL A 70 -23.27 4.01 -7.90
N PHE A 71 -23.47 3.17 -8.92
CA PHE A 71 -22.61 2.00 -9.15
C PHE A 71 -21.16 2.39 -9.38
N PHE A 72 -20.91 3.45 -10.16
CA PHE A 72 -19.56 3.96 -10.37
C PHE A 72 -18.88 4.40 -9.07
N HIS A 73 -19.58 5.12 -8.19
CA HIS A 73 -19.05 5.51 -6.87
C HIS A 73 -18.72 4.29 -6.00
N VAL A 74 -19.58 3.26 -6.00
CA VAL A 74 -19.31 2.01 -5.29
C VAL A 74 -18.07 1.30 -5.85
N CYS A 75 -17.89 1.26 -7.16
CA CYS A 75 -16.68 0.73 -7.79
C CYS A 75 -15.42 1.46 -7.33
N VAL A 76 -15.48 2.79 -7.33
CA VAL A 76 -14.36 3.65 -6.93
C VAL A 76 -14.04 3.45 -5.45
N ALA A 77 -15.04 3.37 -4.58
CA ALA A 77 -14.85 3.10 -3.16
C ALA A 77 -14.19 1.73 -2.91
N ARG A 78 -14.69 0.67 -3.57
CA ARG A 78 -14.10 -0.68 -3.49
C ARG A 78 -12.65 -0.70 -3.96
N ARG A 79 -12.34 0.02 -5.04
CA ARG A 79 -10.97 0.21 -5.52
C ARG A 79 -10.09 0.82 -4.43
N TYR A 80 -10.49 1.96 -3.89
CA TYR A 80 -9.68 2.65 -2.88
C TYR A 80 -9.49 1.80 -1.64
N LEU A 81 -10.53 1.08 -1.19
CA LEU A 81 -10.42 0.20 -0.02
C LEU A 81 -9.41 -0.93 -0.26
N ARG A 82 -9.42 -1.56 -1.44
CA ARG A 82 -8.45 -2.60 -1.81
C ARG A 82 -7.04 -2.03 -1.89
N ASN A 83 -6.86 -0.92 -2.60
CA ASN A 83 -5.56 -0.27 -2.75
C ASN A 83 -5.01 0.23 -1.42
N PHE A 84 -5.89 0.73 -0.53
CA PHE A 84 -5.55 1.14 0.82
C PHE A 84 -5.03 -0.04 1.65
N GLY A 85 -5.72 -1.18 1.62
CA GLY A 85 -5.24 -2.40 2.26
C GLY A 85 -3.88 -2.87 1.73
N GLN A 86 -3.64 -2.74 0.43
CA GLN A 86 -2.33 -3.06 -0.17
C GLN A 86 -1.24 -2.05 0.23
N GLY A 87 -1.57 -0.76 0.30
CA GLY A 87 -0.66 0.28 0.78
C GLY A 87 -0.27 0.10 2.24
N LEU A 88 -1.24 -0.21 3.11
CA LEU A 88 -0.97 -0.58 4.51
C LEU A 88 -0.09 -1.83 4.62
N GLY A 89 -0.40 -2.87 3.83
CA GLY A 89 0.42 -4.07 3.75
C GLY A 89 1.87 -3.74 3.36
N PHE A 90 2.07 -2.90 2.36
CA PHE A 90 3.40 -2.43 1.96
C PHE A 90 4.12 -1.67 3.08
N LEU A 91 3.45 -0.74 3.76
CA LEU A 91 4.04 0.01 4.87
C LEU A 91 4.51 -0.91 6.01
N VAL A 92 3.65 -1.85 6.43
CA VAL A 92 4.02 -2.82 7.47
C VAL A 92 5.21 -3.68 7.03
N MET A 93 5.20 -4.15 5.79
CA MET A 93 6.29 -4.97 5.25
C MET A 93 7.61 -4.21 5.20
N ALA A 94 7.60 -2.94 4.77
CA ALA A 94 8.80 -2.11 4.71
C ALA A 94 9.37 -1.85 6.12
N GLN A 95 8.51 -1.52 7.09
CA GLN A 95 8.91 -1.31 8.49
C GLN A 95 9.51 -2.56 9.12
N LEU A 96 8.84 -3.71 8.95
CA LEU A 96 9.36 -4.98 9.43
C LEU A 96 10.71 -5.29 8.79
N THR A 97 10.87 -5.04 7.48
CA THR A 97 12.15 -5.29 6.79
C THR A 97 13.29 -4.47 7.39
N ILE A 98 13.05 -3.21 7.75
CA ILE A 98 14.03 -2.35 8.44
C ILE A 98 14.40 -2.95 9.81
N VAL A 99 13.39 -3.30 10.62
CA VAL A 99 13.58 -3.86 11.96
C VAL A 99 14.37 -5.17 11.91
N PHE A 100 14.00 -6.08 11.00
CA PHE A 100 14.70 -7.35 10.83
C PHE A 100 16.12 -7.16 10.29
N ALA A 101 16.36 -6.21 9.40
CA ALA A 101 17.72 -5.91 8.93
C ALA A 101 18.64 -5.46 10.08
N ILE A 102 18.16 -4.54 10.91
CA ILE A 102 18.88 -4.06 12.10
C ILE A 102 19.09 -5.19 13.11
N LEU A 103 18.07 -6.02 13.33
CA LEU A 103 18.16 -7.17 14.24
C LEU A 103 19.22 -8.19 13.78
N VAL A 104 19.27 -8.52 12.48
CA VAL A 104 20.28 -9.43 11.93
C VAL A 104 21.68 -8.85 12.06
N CYS A 105 21.86 -7.55 11.79
CA CYS A 105 23.14 -6.87 11.97
C CYS A 105 23.60 -6.86 13.44
N ASN A 106 22.69 -6.60 14.38
CA ASN A 106 23.00 -6.64 15.81
C ASN A 106 23.39 -8.04 16.29
N ILE A 107 22.70 -9.09 15.82
CA ILE A 107 23.07 -10.48 16.13
C ILE A 107 24.45 -10.80 15.54
N GLY A 108 24.75 -10.32 14.33
CA GLY A 108 26.05 -10.46 13.70
C GLY A 108 27.16 -9.60 14.33
N GLY A 109 26.81 -8.64 15.20
CA GLY A 109 27.72 -7.65 15.79
C GLY A 109 28.47 -6.80 14.77
N THR A 110 27.92 -6.68 13.56
CA THR A 110 28.43 -5.76 12.55
C THR A 110 28.13 -4.33 12.98
N PRO A 111 28.89 -3.33 12.51
CA PRO A 111 28.50 -1.93 12.70
C PRO A 111 27.06 -1.70 12.21
N LEU A 112 26.37 -0.74 12.85
CA LEU A 112 24.96 -0.45 12.57
C LEU A 112 24.74 -0.23 11.07
N LEU A 113 23.83 -0.99 10.46
CA LEU A 113 23.50 -0.86 9.03
C LEU A 113 22.90 0.51 8.72
N PHE A 114 22.00 0.98 9.59
CA PHE A 114 21.32 2.27 9.47
C PHE A 114 21.43 3.06 10.77
N GLN A 115 21.88 4.30 10.64
CA GLN A 115 21.76 5.30 11.70
C GLN A 115 20.31 5.82 11.78
N GLY A 116 19.93 6.40 12.92
CA GLY A 116 18.56 6.90 13.15
C GLY A 116 18.06 7.87 12.07
N TYR A 117 18.92 8.73 11.53
CA TYR A 117 18.53 9.66 10.46
C TYR A 117 18.22 8.96 9.12
N HIS A 118 18.91 7.85 8.79
CA HIS A 118 18.59 7.04 7.61
C HIS A 118 17.20 6.40 7.75
N ILE A 119 16.87 5.90 8.95
CA ILE A 119 15.57 5.28 9.24
C ILE A 119 14.45 6.32 9.14
N ILE A 120 14.61 7.48 9.79
CA ILE A 120 13.62 8.56 9.75
C ILE A 120 13.39 9.01 8.30
N PHE A 121 14.47 9.19 7.53
CA PHE A 121 14.38 9.58 6.12
C PHE A 121 13.59 8.57 5.28
N VAL A 122 13.90 7.27 5.41
CA VAL A 122 13.19 6.23 4.66
C VAL A 122 11.72 6.19 5.08
N VAL A 123 11.43 6.17 6.38
CA VAL A 123 10.06 6.02 6.86
C VAL A 123 9.19 7.24 6.55
N TRP A 124 9.72 8.46 6.73
CA TRP A 124 8.92 9.68 6.65
C TRP A 124 8.94 10.33 5.27
N VAL A 125 9.97 10.07 4.46
CA VAL A 125 10.15 10.75 3.18
C VAL A 125 10.06 9.79 2.00
N VAL A 126 10.62 8.58 2.10
CA VAL A 126 10.60 7.59 1.00
C VAL A 126 9.29 6.80 0.94
N LEU A 127 8.81 6.27 2.08
CA LEU A 127 7.63 5.39 2.10
C LEU A 127 6.30 6.08 1.75
N PRO A 128 6.00 7.31 2.22
CA PRO A 128 4.68 7.91 1.98
C PRO A 128 4.36 8.17 0.50
N PRO A 129 5.26 8.73 -0.34
CA PRO A 129 5.01 8.88 -1.77
C PRO A 129 4.72 7.56 -2.48
N LEU A 130 5.43 6.48 -2.12
CA LEU A 130 5.20 5.15 -2.67
C LEU A 130 3.82 4.60 -2.27
N CYS A 131 3.42 4.79 -1.01
CA CYS A 131 2.09 4.39 -0.53
C CYS A 131 0.97 5.16 -1.23
N ILE A 132 1.14 6.47 -1.45
CA ILE A 132 0.18 7.29 -2.18
C ILE A 132 0.07 6.83 -3.64
N ALA A 133 1.18 6.47 -4.28
CA ALA A 133 1.16 5.94 -5.62
C ALA A 133 0.38 4.61 -5.73
N ILE A 134 0.52 3.73 -4.74
CA ILE A 134 -0.25 2.48 -4.66
C ILE A 134 -1.75 2.78 -4.46
N LEU A 135 -2.08 3.76 -3.61
CA LEU A 135 -3.47 4.17 -3.38
C LEU A 135 -4.15 4.66 -4.67
N LEU A 136 -3.41 5.43 -5.47
CA LEU A 136 -3.88 6.03 -6.74
C LEU A 136 -3.84 5.07 -7.94
N ALA A 137 -3.42 3.82 -7.75
CA ALA A 137 -3.36 2.86 -8.85
C ALA A 137 -4.76 2.66 -9.49
N PRO A 138 -4.88 2.73 -10.83
CA PRO A 138 -6.14 2.58 -11.55
C PRO A 138 -6.74 1.18 -11.37
N ALA A 139 -8.09 1.12 -11.24
CA ALA A 139 -8.83 -0.13 -11.16
C ALA A 139 -9.12 -0.74 -12.53
N ARG A 140 -9.30 -2.06 -12.53
CA ARG A 140 -9.89 -2.82 -13.64
C ARG A 140 -11.40 -2.98 -13.44
N LEU A 141 -12.16 -2.94 -14.53
CA LEU A 141 -13.60 -3.20 -14.56
C LEU A 141 -14.00 -4.59 -14.03
N GLU A 142 -13.08 -5.56 -14.06
CA GLU A 142 -13.26 -6.91 -13.52
C GLU A 142 -13.56 -6.93 -12.00
N ALA A 143 -13.19 -5.86 -11.28
CA ALA A 143 -13.42 -5.73 -9.84
C ALA A 143 -14.91 -5.71 -9.45
N LEU A 144 -15.82 -5.38 -10.38
CA LEU A 144 -17.26 -5.46 -10.11
C LEU A 144 -17.76 -6.92 -10.07
N SER A 145 -17.08 -7.82 -10.79
CA SER A 145 -17.46 -9.24 -10.87
C SER A 145 -16.88 -10.10 -9.74
N GLU A 146 -15.99 -9.54 -8.93
CA GLU A 146 -15.46 -10.19 -7.73
C GLU A 146 -16.50 -10.08 -6.60
N PHE A 147 -16.79 -11.22 -5.97
CA PHE A 147 -17.66 -11.24 -4.80
C PHE A 147 -17.07 -10.38 -3.68
N ALA A 148 -17.93 -9.59 -3.02
CA ALA A 148 -17.53 -8.86 -1.84
C ALA A 148 -17.11 -9.87 -0.75
N LEU A 149 -15.91 -9.72 -0.19
CA LEU A 149 -15.46 -10.57 0.90
C LEU A 149 -16.33 -10.29 2.13
N LYS A 150 -17.16 -11.26 2.51
CA LYS A 150 -17.94 -11.22 3.76
C LYS A 150 -17.30 -12.25 4.70
N ASN A 151 -16.66 -11.76 5.76
CA ASN A 151 -15.80 -12.51 6.68
C ASN A 151 -14.52 -13.07 6.07
N GLU A 152 -13.41 -12.59 6.60
CA GLU A 152 -12.06 -12.77 6.09
C GLU A 152 -11.36 -14.00 6.68
N ASP A 153 -11.88 -15.20 6.41
CA ASP A 153 -11.26 -16.44 6.90
C ASP A 153 -9.84 -16.66 6.34
N HIS A 154 -9.49 -16.04 5.19
CA HIS A 154 -8.15 -16.19 4.60
C HIS A 154 -7.06 -15.40 5.34
N PHE A 155 -7.42 -14.41 6.16
CA PHE A 155 -6.49 -13.63 6.98
C PHE A 155 -6.07 -14.37 8.27
N LEU A 156 -6.71 -15.50 8.58
CA LEU A 156 -6.42 -16.29 9.79
C LEU A 156 -5.13 -17.10 9.69
N ASP A 157 -4.59 -17.33 8.49
CA ASP A 157 -3.33 -18.07 8.29
C ASP A 157 -2.10 -17.17 8.51
N ILE A 158 -1.90 -16.73 9.76
CA ILE A 158 -0.76 -15.89 10.17
C ILE A 158 0.57 -16.54 9.77
N ASN A 159 0.70 -17.86 9.92
CA ASN A 159 1.91 -18.60 9.57
C ASN A 159 2.25 -18.48 8.08
N ARG A 160 1.24 -18.53 7.20
CA ARG A 160 1.43 -18.37 5.75
C ARG A 160 1.90 -16.96 5.43
N ILE A 161 1.25 -15.95 6.02
CA ILE A 161 1.61 -14.55 5.85
C ILE A 161 3.05 -14.32 6.33
N PHE A 162 3.41 -14.89 7.46
CA PHE A 162 4.76 -14.79 8.02
C PHE A 162 5.82 -15.44 7.12
N VAL A 163 5.55 -16.63 6.57
CA VAL A 163 6.46 -17.29 5.62
C VAL A 163 6.62 -16.47 4.33
N TYR A 164 5.53 -15.89 3.81
CA TYR A 164 5.60 -15.02 2.63
C TYR A 164 6.37 -13.73 2.92
N TYR A 165 6.18 -13.17 4.12
CA TYR A 165 6.99 -12.05 4.58
C TYR A 165 8.48 -12.42 4.57
N LEU A 166 8.87 -13.50 5.25
CA LEU A 166 10.27 -13.92 5.34
C LEU A 166 10.89 -14.18 3.99
N LEU A 167 10.19 -14.92 3.11
CA LEU A 167 10.69 -15.25 1.78
C LEU A 167 10.92 -13.99 0.95
N ARG A 168 10.03 -13.01 1.07
CA ARG A 168 10.09 -11.71 0.38
C ARG A 168 11.17 -10.77 0.94
N SER A 169 11.31 -10.70 2.26
CA SER A 169 12.26 -9.80 2.92
C SER A 169 13.69 -10.35 2.91
N ALA A 170 13.88 -11.67 2.87
CA ALA A 170 15.19 -12.32 2.88
C ALA A 170 16.20 -11.78 1.84
N PRO A 171 15.87 -11.68 0.53
CA PRO A 171 16.82 -11.15 -0.46
C PRO A 171 17.15 -9.67 -0.24
N ILE A 172 16.20 -8.88 0.26
CA ILE A 172 16.41 -7.46 0.55
C ILE A 172 17.38 -7.30 1.72
N ILE A 173 17.17 -8.04 2.81
CA ILE A 173 18.00 -8.00 4.02
C ILE A 173 19.40 -8.53 3.72
N ALA A 174 19.50 -9.77 3.20
CA ALA A 174 20.78 -10.40 2.93
C ALA A 174 21.60 -9.62 1.89
N GLY A 175 20.94 -9.12 0.83
CA GLY A 175 21.58 -8.29 -0.18
C GLY A 175 22.11 -6.98 0.38
N ASN A 176 21.36 -6.29 1.25
CA ASN A 176 21.84 -5.05 1.86
C ASN A 176 23.01 -5.25 2.81
N ILE A 177 22.93 -6.28 3.67
CA ILE A 177 24.00 -6.58 4.63
C ILE A 177 25.29 -6.95 3.89
N ALA A 178 25.19 -7.83 2.87
CA ALA A 178 26.34 -8.19 2.06
C ALA A 178 26.98 -6.96 1.40
N LEU A 179 26.17 -6.10 0.79
CA LEU A 179 26.66 -4.87 0.15
C LEU A 179 27.30 -3.89 1.14
N PHE A 180 26.69 -3.71 2.31
CA PHE A 180 27.22 -2.87 3.37
C PHE A 180 28.60 -3.37 3.81
N LEU A 181 28.74 -4.67 4.09
CA LEU A 181 30.01 -5.25 4.52
C LEU A 181 31.07 -5.19 3.43
N THR A 182 30.72 -5.46 2.17
CA THR A 182 31.71 -5.39 1.06
C THR A 182 32.15 -3.96 0.78
N THR A 183 31.25 -2.98 0.84
CA THR A 183 31.61 -1.56 0.64
C THR A 183 32.46 -1.03 1.77
N LEU A 184 32.14 -1.41 3.00
CA LEU A 184 32.93 -1.07 4.18
C LEU A 184 34.33 -1.69 4.09
N GLN A 185 34.45 -2.96 3.71
CA GLN A 185 35.75 -3.62 3.48
C GLN A 185 36.61 -2.94 2.42
N LEU A 186 36.02 -2.60 1.28
CA LEU A 186 36.77 -2.00 0.17
C LEU A 186 37.27 -0.61 0.50
N ARG A 187 36.47 0.19 1.21
CA ARG A 187 36.86 1.54 1.61
C ARG A 187 37.91 1.52 2.71
N TRP A 188 37.75 0.66 3.71
CA TRP A 188 38.77 0.49 4.74
C TRP A 188 40.13 0.10 4.15
N ASN A 189 40.15 -0.86 3.22
CA ASN A 189 41.38 -1.26 2.54
C ASN A 189 41.98 -0.17 1.65
N SER A 190 41.20 0.85 1.27
CA SER A 190 41.67 1.96 0.44
C SER A 190 42.21 3.12 1.28
N ASP A 191 41.76 3.25 2.53
CA ASP A 191 42.11 4.35 3.45
C ASP A 191 43.21 3.95 4.46
N SER A 192 43.32 2.66 4.81
CA SER A 192 44.36 2.14 5.69
C SER A 192 45.70 1.96 4.97
N ASP A 193 46.61 2.92 5.14
CA ASP A 193 48.02 2.86 4.72
C ASP A 193 48.90 1.96 5.64
N SER A 194 48.33 1.38 6.70
CA SER A 194 49.04 0.58 7.71
C SER A 194 48.41 -0.80 7.95
N ASP A 195 49.16 -1.85 7.59
CA ASP A 195 48.80 -3.28 7.59
C ASP A 195 48.37 -3.91 8.95
N SER A 196 48.18 -3.13 10.02
CA SER A 196 48.03 -3.68 11.39
C SER A 196 46.61 -3.75 11.95
N GLU A 197 45.64 -3.00 11.43
CA GLU A 197 44.26 -2.99 11.98
C GLU A 197 43.27 -3.67 11.03
N SER A 198 42.69 -4.78 11.51
CA SER A 198 41.70 -5.52 10.76
C SER A 198 40.30 -4.93 10.98
N ILE A 199 39.45 -4.98 9.96
CA ILE A 199 38.08 -4.44 10.06
C ILE A 199 37.26 -5.10 11.17
N SER A 200 37.57 -6.38 11.47
CA SER A 200 36.93 -7.16 12.52
C SER A 200 37.17 -6.58 13.91
N ASP A 201 38.23 -5.80 14.09
CA ASP A 201 38.56 -5.17 15.37
C ASP A 201 37.63 -3.98 15.68
N HIS A 202 36.75 -3.60 14.74
CA HIS A 202 35.67 -2.63 14.96
C HIS A 202 34.28 -3.28 15.06
N PHE A 203 34.19 -4.61 15.04
CA PHE A 203 32.92 -5.32 15.21
C PHE A 203 32.61 -5.48 16.69
N TYR A 204 31.35 -5.31 17.09
CA TYR A 204 30.95 -5.27 18.50
C TYR A 204 31.37 -6.48 19.34
N TRP A 205 31.56 -7.65 18.71
CA TRP A 205 31.98 -8.88 19.39
C TRP A 205 33.49 -8.99 19.63
N GLN A 206 34.30 -8.21 18.91
CA GLN A 206 35.76 -8.31 18.90
C GLN A 206 36.47 -6.96 19.15
N ALA A 207 35.70 -5.88 19.27
CA ALA A 207 36.26 -4.55 19.41
C ALA A 207 36.84 -4.29 20.80
N ASP A 208 38.06 -3.76 20.82
CA ASP A 208 38.67 -3.21 22.02
C ASP A 208 38.02 -1.86 22.37
N ASN A 209 37.99 -1.52 23.67
CA ASN A 209 37.37 -0.27 24.14
C ASN A 209 37.94 1.00 23.46
N GLY A 210 39.19 0.94 22.96
CA GLY A 210 39.81 2.00 22.18
C GLY A 210 39.43 2.03 20.70
N SER A 211 39.13 0.89 20.07
CA SER A 211 38.72 0.81 18.66
C SER A 211 37.23 1.15 18.45
N LEU A 212 36.42 1.08 19.52
CA LEU A 212 35.03 1.55 19.56
C LEU A 212 34.90 3.07 19.61
N ILE A 213 35.93 3.77 20.11
CA ILE A 213 36.03 5.23 20.07
C ILE A 213 36.60 5.57 18.69
N GLY A 214 35.70 5.62 17.71
CA GLY A 214 36.03 5.71 16.29
C GLY A 214 37.07 6.78 15.97
N SER A 215 38.10 6.40 15.25
CA SER A 215 38.94 7.36 14.54
C SER A 215 38.09 8.13 13.52
N SER A 216 38.46 9.37 13.22
CA SER A 216 37.71 10.18 12.23
C SER A 216 37.64 9.53 10.84
N SER A 217 38.60 8.65 10.51
CA SER A 217 38.61 7.84 9.27
C SER A 217 37.60 6.68 9.30
N TRP A 218 37.42 6.04 10.46
CA TRP A 218 36.39 5.01 10.63
C TRP A 218 34.99 5.61 10.48
N GLU A 219 34.72 6.75 11.11
CA GLU A 219 33.41 7.41 11.05
C GLU A 219 33.05 7.84 9.62
N SER A 220 33.99 8.41 8.86
CA SER A 220 33.76 8.81 7.46
C SER A 220 33.54 7.60 6.54
N THR A 221 34.30 6.52 6.74
CA THR A 221 34.18 5.27 6.00
C THR A 221 32.85 4.56 6.27
N GLN A 222 32.45 4.50 7.54
CA GLN A 222 31.18 3.93 7.97
C GLN A 222 30.01 4.75 7.42
N ALA A 223 30.02 6.09 7.59
CA ALA A 223 28.95 6.96 7.11
C ALA A 223 28.75 6.87 5.59
N SER A 224 29.85 6.83 4.83
CA SER A 224 29.80 6.68 3.37
C SER A 224 29.20 5.32 2.96
N SER A 225 29.50 4.25 3.69
CA SER A 225 29.03 2.90 3.39
C SER A 225 27.56 2.71 3.76
N GLN A 226 27.13 3.32 4.88
CA GLN A 226 25.72 3.40 5.27
C GLN A 226 24.89 4.22 4.28
N ALA A 227 25.41 5.35 3.79
CA ALA A 227 24.74 6.17 2.78
C ALA A 227 24.49 5.38 1.48
N PHE A 228 25.50 4.65 1.01
CA PHE A 228 25.37 3.78 -0.16
C PHE A 228 24.39 2.61 0.08
N SER A 229 24.48 1.92 1.22
CA SER A 229 23.53 0.85 1.57
C SER A 229 22.09 1.39 1.63
N THR A 230 21.87 2.57 2.19
CA THR A 230 20.54 3.20 2.24
C THR A 230 20.00 3.51 0.85
N PHE A 231 20.84 3.97 -0.08
CA PHE A 231 20.45 4.17 -1.48
C PHE A 231 19.99 2.85 -2.11
N VAL A 232 20.78 1.78 -1.94
CA VAL A 232 20.43 0.46 -2.49
C VAL A 232 19.16 -0.10 -1.86
N PHE A 233 19.03 -0.01 -0.54
CA PHE A 233 17.82 -0.41 0.18
C PHE A 233 16.57 0.29 -0.35
N THR A 234 16.66 1.59 -0.60
CA THR A 234 15.57 2.38 -1.18
C THR A 234 15.20 1.87 -2.58
N CYS A 235 16.19 1.58 -3.43
CA CYS A 235 15.94 0.96 -4.74
C CYS A 235 15.22 -0.40 -4.62
N MET A 236 15.63 -1.26 -3.68
CA MET A 236 14.96 -2.55 -3.44
C MET A 236 13.52 -2.37 -2.95
N ILE A 237 13.26 -1.38 -2.08
CA ILE A 237 11.91 -1.04 -1.61
C ILE A 237 11.04 -0.53 -2.77
N ILE A 238 11.55 0.33 -3.64
CA ILE A 238 10.81 0.81 -4.82
C ILE A 238 10.41 -0.37 -5.70
N VAL A 239 11.35 -1.27 -5.98
CA VAL A 239 11.10 -2.48 -6.77
C VAL A 239 10.05 -3.37 -6.09
N SER A 240 10.15 -3.58 -4.78
CA SER A 240 9.17 -4.35 -4.01
C SER A 240 7.79 -3.67 -4.01
N SER A 241 7.72 -2.33 -3.99
CA SER A 241 6.47 -1.57 -4.05
C SER A 241 5.68 -1.85 -5.33
N ALA A 242 6.37 -2.10 -6.46
CA ALA A 242 5.73 -2.49 -7.72
C ALA A 242 4.93 -3.80 -7.58
N GLY A 243 5.45 -4.73 -6.77
CA GLY A 243 4.76 -5.98 -6.43
C GLY A 243 3.39 -5.76 -5.80
N PHE A 244 3.23 -4.67 -5.02
CA PHE A 244 1.98 -4.31 -4.33
C PHE A 244 0.99 -3.53 -5.19
N LEU A 245 1.37 -2.97 -6.36
CA LEU A 245 0.44 -2.27 -7.25
C LEU A 245 -0.72 -3.16 -7.73
N TYR A 246 -0.44 -4.45 -7.91
CA TYR A 246 -1.44 -5.42 -8.31
C TYR A 246 -1.39 -6.62 -7.38
N ARG A 247 -2.50 -6.98 -6.74
CA ARG A 247 -2.52 -8.11 -5.80
C ARG A 247 -2.36 -9.45 -6.52
N ASN A 248 -3.12 -9.66 -7.59
CA ASN A 248 -3.33 -11.00 -8.17
C ASN A 248 -2.78 -11.16 -9.59
N THR A 249 -2.32 -10.09 -10.21
CA THR A 249 -1.80 -10.14 -11.59
C THR A 249 -0.30 -10.00 -11.61
N SER A 250 0.33 -10.90 -12.36
CA SER A 250 1.75 -10.86 -12.65
C SER A 250 2.19 -9.48 -13.15
N LEU A 251 3.36 -9.02 -12.72
CA LEU A 251 3.93 -7.75 -13.19
C LEU A 251 4.13 -7.78 -14.72
N TRP A 252 4.46 -8.96 -15.27
CA TRP A 252 4.72 -9.21 -16.69
C TRP A 252 3.47 -9.14 -17.56
N ASN A 253 2.32 -9.55 -17.02
CA ASN A 253 1.02 -9.47 -17.72
C ASN A 253 0.26 -8.18 -17.42
N SER A 254 0.78 -7.36 -16.51
CA SER A 254 0.16 -6.10 -16.14
C SER A 254 0.60 -4.99 -17.08
N LYS A 255 -0.32 -4.09 -17.42
CA LYS A 255 0.00 -2.88 -18.19
C LYS A 255 0.73 -1.86 -17.30
N MET A 256 1.97 -2.16 -16.96
CA MET A 256 2.89 -1.30 -16.19
C MET A 256 3.02 0.11 -16.78
N LYS A 257 2.84 0.26 -18.10
CA LYS A 257 2.92 1.54 -18.80
C LYS A 257 1.74 2.48 -18.51
N GLU A 258 0.61 1.97 -18.03
CA GLU A 258 -0.56 2.78 -17.69
C GLU A 258 -0.48 3.36 -16.26
N GLN A 259 0.58 3.04 -15.50
CA GLN A 259 0.78 3.41 -14.10
C GLN A 259 1.57 4.72 -13.94
N THR A 260 1.05 5.82 -14.49
CA THR A 260 1.69 7.15 -14.37
C THR A 260 1.99 7.61 -12.93
N PRO A 261 1.14 7.38 -11.90
CA PRO A 261 1.45 7.87 -10.55
C PRO A 261 2.64 7.14 -9.91
N TRP A 262 2.80 5.85 -10.16
CA TRP A 262 3.90 5.06 -9.58
C TRP A 262 5.26 5.40 -10.19
N TRP A 263 5.32 5.58 -11.52
CA TRP A 263 6.55 6.04 -12.17
C TRP A 263 6.97 7.42 -11.67
N CYS A 264 6.01 8.35 -11.55
CA CYS A 264 6.28 9.68 -11.01
C CYS A 264 6.81 9.61 -9.56
N ALA A 265 6.14 8.86 -8.68
CA ALA A 265 6.58 8.69 -7.30
C ALA A 265 7.97 8.03 -7.21
N SER A 266 8.23 6.99 -8.01
CA SER A 266 9.53 6.30 -8.03
C SER A 266 10.65 7.25 -8.45
N ILE A 267 10.45 8.07 -9.49
CA ILE A 267 11.43 9.06 -9.94
C ILE A 267 11.71 10.08 -8.84
N VAL A 268 10.65 10.64 -8.23
CA VAL A 268 10.78 11.62 -7.15
C VAL A 268 11.55 11.04 -5.96
N VAL A 269 11.23 9.81 -5.55
CA VAL A 269 11.90 9.13 -4.45
C VAL A 269 13.39 8.87 -4.77
N ILE A 270 13.73 8.44 -5.98
CA ILE A 270 15.12 8.21 -6.38
C ILE A 270 15.92 9.53 -6.36
N LEU A 271 15.35 10.61 -6.90
CA LEU A 271 16.00 11.92 -6.88
C LEU A 271 16.24 12.41 -5.46
N LEU A 272 15.23 12.28 -4.59
CA LEU A 272 15.31 12.67 -3.20
C LEU A 272 16.34 11.82 -2.44
N GLN A 273 16.41 10.51 -2.70
CA GLN A 273 17.41 9.62 -2.13
C GLN A 273 18.83 9.97 -2.62
N LEU A 274 19.02 10.34 -3.88
CA LEU A 274 20.31 10.79 -4.40
C LEU A 274 20.78 12.06 -3.68
N VAL A 275 19.91 13.08 -3.57
CA VAL A 275 20.21 14.32 -2.85
C VAL A 275 20.64 14.03 -1.42
N PHE A 276 19.89 13.16 -0.72
CA PHE A 276 20.21 12.77 0.65
C PHE A 276 21.56 12.03 0.76
N THR A 277 21.83 11.09 -0.15
CA THR A 277 23.06 10.31 -0.18
C THR A 277 24.28 11.21 -0.39
N PHE A 278 24.22 12.12 -1.38
CA PHE A 278 25.29 13.10 -1.64
C PHE A 278 25.47 14.13 -0.52
N SER A 279 24.39 14.47 0.19
CA SER A 279 24.46 15.41 1.32
C SER A 279 25.19 14.82 2.52
N ILE A 280 25.12 13.50 2.73
CA ILE A 280 25.79 12.82 3.84
C ILE A 280 27.25 12.52 3.48
N SER A 281 27.48 11.93 2.31
CA SER A 281 28.81 11.65 1.83
C SER A 281 28.86 11.82 0.30
N PRO A 282 29.58 12.83 -0.21
CA PRO A 282 29.77 12.99 -1.64
C PRO A 282 30.56 11.82 -2.27
N GLU A 283 31.33 11.11 -1.45
CA GLU A 283 32.15 9.95 -1.81
C GLU A 283 31.37 8.63 -1.69
N ALA A 284 30.07 8.67 -1.42
CA ALA A 284 29.23 7.47 -1.31
C ALA A 284 29.24 6.59 -2.59
N PHE A 285 29.56 7.14 -3.76
CA PHE A 285 29.68 6.39 -5.02
C PHE A 285 31.12 6.20 -5.50
N SER A 286 32.11 6.81 -4.85
CA SER A 286 33.53 6.60 -5.20
C SER A 286 34.04 5.29 -4.60
N GLY A 287 35.00 4.66 -5.27
CA GLY A 287 35.62 3.41 -4.82
C GLY A 287 34.81 2.13 -5.09
N LEU A 288 33.77 2.19 -5.93
CA LEU A 288 32.98 1.00 -6.28
C LEU A 288 33.78 0.08 -7.23
N SER A 289 34.14 -1.11 -6.74
CA SER A 289 34.70 -2.20 -7.55
C SER A 289 33.69 -2.77 -8.57
N SER A 290 34.17 -3.38 -9.66
CA SER A 290 33.36 -4.08 -10.66
C SER A 290 32.44 -5.15 -10.07
N TRP A 291 32.75 -5.72 -8.90
CA TRP A 291 31.85 -6.68 -8.23
C TRP A 291 30.51 -6.06 -7.82
N HIS A 292 30.45 -4.74 -7.64
CA HIS A 292 29.18 -4.03 -7.40
C HIS A 292 28.28 -4.01 -8.64
N PHE A 293 28.70 -4.49 -9.82
CA PHE A 293 27.77 -4.74 -10.92
C PHE A 293 26.72 -5.81 -10.55
N LEU A 294 27.00 -6.68 -9.57
CA LEU A 294 25.99 -7.58 -8.98
C LEU A 294 24.83 -6.82 -8.30
N LEU A 295 25.02 -5.52 -7.98
CA LEU A 295 23.95 -4.63 -7.56
C LEU A 295 22.81 -4.56 -8.57
N PHE A 296 23.14 -4.56 -9.87
CA PHE A 296 22.13 -4.54 -10.91
C PHE A 296 21.33 -5.84 -10.95
N LEU A 297 21.87 -6.96 -10.45
CA LEU A 297 21.19 -8.25 -10.43
C LEU A 297 20.22 -8.39 -9.25
N LEU A 298 20.55 -7.82 -8.09
CA LEU A 298 19.72 -7.88 -6.88
C LEU A 298 18.26 -7.43 -7.07
N PRO A 299 17.90 -6.33 -7.75
CA PRO A 299 16.49 -5.97 -7.95
C PRO A 299 15.75 -7.02 -8.79
N PHE A 300 16.41 -7.68 -9.75
CA PHE A 300 15.78 -8.76 -10.52
C PHE A 300 15.49 -9.98 -9.65
N ILE A 301 16.39 -10.31 -8.72
CA ILE A 301 16.17 -11.40 -7.76
C ILE A 301 14.97 -11.09 -6.87
N VAL A 302 14.88 -9.85 -6.35
CA VAL A 302 13.74 -9.40 -5.54
C VAL A 302 12.42 -9.50 -6.34
N VAL A 303 12.40 -9.04 -7.59
CA VAL A 303 11.21 -9.18 -8.47
C VAL A 303 10.85 -10.64 -8.70
N ALA A 304 11.84 -11.51 -8.95
CA ALA A 304 11.59 -12.92 -9.22
C ALA A 304 10.96 -13.61 -7.99
N VAL A 305 11.50 -13.37 -6.80
CA VAL A 305 10.95 -13.90 -5.55
C VAL A 305 9.54 -13.36 -5.29
N ASP A 306 9.34 -12.04 -5.45
CA ASP A 306 8.04 -11.39 -5.29
C ASP A 306 7.00 -12.00 -6.23
N GLU A 307 7.37 -12.24 -7.48
CA GLU A 307 6.49 -12.82 -8.49
C GLU A 307 6.16 -14.29 -8.21
N ILE A 308 7.10 -15.08 -7.69
CA ILE A 308 6.85 -16.48 -7.28
C ILE A 308 5.84 -16.53 -6.12
N VAL A 309 6.08 -15.74 -5.07
CA VAL A 309 5.18 -15.65 -3.90
C VAL A 309 3.78 -15.22 -4.34
N LYS A 310 3.72 -14.19 -5.17
CA LYS A 310 2.48 -13.64 -5.69
C LYS A 310 1.73 -14.59 -6.62
N ALA A 311 2.44 -15.34 -7.47
CA ALA A 311 1.84 -16.36 -8.33
C ALA A 311 1.21 -17.48 -7.50
N HIS A 312 1.86 -17.89 -6.40
CA HIS A 312 1.30 -18.86 -5.48
C HIS A 312 0.05 -18.32 -4.76
N ASP A 313 0.11 -17.10 -4.22
CA ASP A 313 -1.02 -16.45 -3.54
C ASP A 313 -2.23 -16.27 -4.48
N SER A 314 -1.99 -15.81 -5.71
CA SER A 314 -3.05 -15.61 -6.71
C SER A 314 -3.79 -16.91 -7.05
N ARG A 315 -3.09 -18.05 -7.14
CA ARG A 315 -3.72 -19.37 -7.36
C ARG A 315 -4.63 -19.76 -6.20
N LEU A 316 -4.22 -19.50 -4.97
CA LEU A 316 -5.05 -19.75 -3.79
C LEU A 316 -6.28 -18.85 -3.79
N TYR A 317 -6.09 -17.55 -4.04
CA TYR A 317 -7.18 -16.58 -4.12
C TYR A 317 -8.23 -16.95 -5.17
N GLN A 318 -7.82 -17.41 -6.36
CA GLN A 318 -8.74 -17.88 -7.39
C GLN A 318 -9.56 -19.11 -6.93
N ARG A 319 -8.96 -20.02 -6.15
CA ARG A 319 -9.69 -21.17 -5.59
C ARG A 319 -10.73 -20.71 -4.57
N PHE A 320 -10.38 -19.74 -3.72
CA PHE A 320 -11.33 -19.14 -2.78
C PHE A 320 -12.49 -18.44 -3.49
N GLN A 321 -12.22 -17.59 -4.48
CA GLN A 321 -13.28 -16.94 -5.26
C GLN A 321 -14.21 -17.95 -5.94
N LYS A 322 -13.67 -19.04 -6.49
CA LYS A 322 -14.49 -20.12 -7.08
C LYS A 322 -15.38 -20.80 -6.04
N ARG A 323 -14.85 -21.05 -4.85
CA ARG A 323 -15.61 -21.64 -3.74
C ARG A 323 -16.75 -20.70 -3.29
N GLU A 324 -16.46 -19.42 -3.11
CA GLU A 324 -17.46 -18.41 -2.75
C GLU A 324 -18.56 -18.28 -3.81
N ARG A 325 -18.18 -18.28 -5.10
CA ARG A 325 -19.16 -18.32 -6.20
C ARG A 325 -20.09 -19.52 -6.08
N LEU A 326 -19.54 -20.71 -5.86
CA LEU A 326 -20.34 -21.93 -5.72
C LEU A 326 -21.27 -21.88 -4.52
N MET A 327 -20.84 -21.31 -3.38
CA MET A 327 -21.70 -21.16 -2.20
C MET A 327 -22.80 -20.12 -2.42
N PHE A 328 -22.50 -19.03 -3.13
CA PHE A 328 -23.50 -18.03 -3.50
C PHE A 328 -24.58 -18.63 -4.42
N ASP A 329 -24.15 -19.36 -5.46
CA ASP A 329 -25.05 -19.95 -6.45
C ASP A 329 -25.97 -21.02 -5.81
N THR A 330 -25.47 -21.81 -4.86
CA THR A 330 -26.30 -22.81 -4.17
C THR A 330 -27.29 -22.20 -3.19
N LEU A 331 -26.90 -21.15 -2.46
CA LEU A 331 -27.79 -20.46 -1.52
C LEU A 331 -28.91 -19.69 -2.23
N LEU A 332 -28.62 -19.04 -3.37
CA LEU A 332 -29.68 -18.39 -4.17
C LEU A 332 -30.57 -19.41 -4.89
N GLY A 333 -29.99 -20.51 -5.40
CA GLY A 333 -30.75 -21.56 -6.08
C GLY A 333 -31.74 -22.28 -5.18
N MET A 334 -31.49 -22.32 -3.86
CA MET A 334 -32.35 -22.97 -2.88
C MET A 334 -33.48 -22.06 -2.33
N HIS A 335 -33.35 -20.73 -2.49
CA HIS A 335 -34.29 -19.75 -1.94
C HIS A 335 -35.01 -18.89 -3.00
N SER A 336 -34.73 -19.07 -4.30
CA SER A 336 -35.51 -18.43 -5.35
C SER A 336 -36.89 -19.11 -5.47
N PRO A 337 -38.01 -18.40 -5.28
CA PRO A 337 -39.32 -18.94 -5.65
C PRO A 337 -39.32 -19.24 -7.14
N LYS A 338 -39.84 -20.41 -7.52
CA LYS A 338 -40.10 -20.77 -8.92
C LYS A 338 -41.36 -20.10 -9.42
#